data_AF-A0A354P631-F1
#
_entry.id   AF-A0A354P631-F1
#
_cell.length_a   1.000
_cell.length_b   1.000
_cell.length_c   1.000
_cell.angle_alpha   90.00
_cell.angle_beta   90.00
_cell.angle_gamma   90.00
#
_symmetry.space_group_name_H-M   'P 1'
#
loop_
_entity.id
_entity.type
_entity.pdbx_description
1 polymer ?
#
loop_
_entity_poly.entity_id
_entity_poly.type
_entity_poly.pdbx_seq_one_letter_code
_entity_poly.pdbx_strand_id
1 'polypeptide(L)'
;MLVNQPERMAVIRERLSDISWFMRALSEPIARIANRQDDCTGRFWEGRFKALRIMDETGLLACAMYVDLNPIRAAMFESPDKASHTSAHDRIHAANGKQINAAAFDLMPVTNQEAGDRIKNTPVAELKKQLKAKRRNPTGRRIACDAWLSPLTLDKQILSLDPQVHSDGLRASDRGFLQIIWEDYLQLLTWTAKQGIDGVVANVPPKLATLLASLGVDSAMWRDMVWHFKKYFGRSTCIGSPAAMDEDAKKSGKRWHRGQRAARGLYLAA
;
A
#
# COMPACT_ATOMS: atom_id res chain seq x y z
N MET A 1 14.57 18.47 -23.85
CA MET A 1 14.55 17.26 -22.99
C MET A 1 14.52 17.72 -21.53
N LEU A 2 13.82 17.04 -20.62
CA LEU A 2 13.65 17.45 -19.20
C LEU A 2 14.99 17.71 -18.49
N VAL A 3 16.03 16.94 -18.84
CA VAL A 3 17.41 17.09 -18.35
C VAL A 3 18.05 18.45 -18.62
N ASN A 4 17.55 19.20 -19.61
CA ASN A 4 18.06 20.54 -19.95
C ASN A 4 17.20 21.66 -19.32
N GLN A 5 16.31 21.34 -18.38
CA GLN A 5 15.41 22.29 -17.72
C GLN A 5 15.54 22.16 -16.18
N PRO A 6 16.61 22.71 -15.58
CA PRO A 6 16.93 22.47 -14.17
C PRO A 6 15.82 22.95 -13.21
N GLU A 7 15.20 24.09 -13.49
CA GLU A 7 14.06 24.60 -12.71
C GLU A 7 12.87 23.63 -12.74
N ARG A 8 12.53 23.12 -13.92
CA ARG A 8 11.44 22.15 -14.09
C ARG A 8 11.76 20.82 -13.39
N MET A 9 13.01 20.38 -13.43
CA MET A 9 13.46 19.20 -12.68
C MET A 9 13.30 19.39 -11.17
N ALA A 10 13.67 20.56 -10.63
CA ALA A 10 13.53 20.85 -9.21
C ALA A 10 12.05 20.77 -8.78
N VAL A 11 11.15 21.40 -9.54
CA VAL A 11 9.70 21.34 -9.29
C VAL A 11 9.17 19.91 -9.36
N ILE A 12 9.63 19.10 -10.32
CA ILE A 12 9.19 17.70 -10.43
C ILE A 12 9.67 16.88 -9.23
N ARG A 13 10.91 17.06 -8.79
CA ARG A 13 11.45 16.37 -7.62
C ARG A 13 10.68 16.71 -6.36
N GLU A 14 10.41 17.99 -6.12
CA GLU A 14 9.57 18.44 -5.01
C GLU A 14 8.19 17.78 -5.04
N ARG A 15 7.52 17.81 -6.19
CA ARG A 15 6.19 17.21 -6.37
C ARG A 15 6.16 15.70 -6.17
N LEU A 16 7.23 14.99 -6.55
CA LEU A 16 7.35 13.54 -6.33
C LEU A 16 7.55 13.18 -4.85
N SER A 17 7.99 14.12 -4.03
CA SER A 17 8.18 13.96 -2.58
C SER A 17 7.04 14.56 -1.75
N ASP A 18 6.06 15.22 -2.36
CA ASP A 18 4.91 15.81 -1.68
C ASP A 18 3.65 14.92 -1.79
N ILE A 19 3.26 14.32 -0.66
CA ILE A 19 2.06 13.48 -0.55
C ILE A 19 0.79 14.26 -0.92
N SER A 20 0.71 15.55 -0.58
CA SER A 20 -0.45 16.38 -0.91
C SER A 20 -0.56 16.61 -2.40
N TRP A 21 0.57 16.82 -3.06
CA TRP A 21 0.64 16.91 -4.51
C TRP A 21 0.25 15.60 -5.18
N PHE A 22 0.78 14.48 -4.69
CA PHE A 22 0.40 13.14 -5.16
C PHE A 22 -1.11 12.89 -5.05
N MET A 23 -1.69 13.12 -3.86
CA MET A 23 -3.12 12.94 -3.64
C MET A 23 -3.96 13.87 -4.51
N ARG A 24 -3.53 15.11 -4.74
CA ARG A 24 -4.20 16.02 -5.68
C ARG A 24 -4.19 15.45 -7.11
N ALA A 25 -3.03 14.98 -7.58
CA ALA A 25 -2.87 14.44 -8.92
C ALA A 25 -3.64 13.12 -9.12
N LEU A 26 -3.87 12.36 -8.05
CA LEU A 26 -4.67 11.13 -8.06
C LEU A 26 -6.18 11.44 -8.00
N SER A 27 -6.60 12.28 -7.06
CA SER A 27 -8.02 12.49 -6.74
C SER A 27 -8.78 13.35 -7.75
N GLU A 28 -8.13 14.36 -8.38
CA GLU A 28 -8.79 15.27 -9.32
C GLU A 28 -9.26 14.57 -10.61
N PRO A 29 -8.43 13.77 -11.30
CA PRO A 29 -8.87 13.08 -12.50
C PRO A 29 -10.01 12.08 -12.22
N ILE A 30 -9.93 11.35 -11.10
CA ILE A 30 -10.97 10.39 -10.69
C ILE A 30 -12.30 11.13 -10.47
N ALA A 31 -12.29 12.23 -9.72
CA ALA A 31 -13.50 13.02 -9.46
C ALA A 31 -14.15 13.52 -10.76
N ARG A 32 -13.35 14.00 -11.71
CA ARG A 32 -13.85 14.48 -13.00
C ARG A 32 -14.41 13.37 -13.87
N ILE A 33 -13.79 12.20 -13.86
CA ILE A 33 -14.26 11.03 -14.62
C ILE A 33 -15.59 10.54 -14.02
N ALA A 34 -15.66 10.39 -12.70
CA ALA A 34 -16.87 9.93 -12.02
C ALA A 34 -18.04 10.90 -12.23
N ASN A 35 -17.84 12.20 -11.99
CA ASN A 35 -18.88 13.21 -12.23
C ASN A 35 -19.39 13.20 -13.69
N ARG A 36 -18.49 13.00 -14.66
CA ARG A 36 -18.89 12.89 -16.07
C ARG A 36 -19.67 11.61 -16.36
N GLN A 37 -19.30 10.50 -15.74
CA GLN A 37 -20.01 9.21 -15.90
C GLN A 37 -21.41 9.26 -15.32
N ASP A 38 -21.58 9.99 -14.22
CA ASP A 38 -22.86 10.16 -13.51
C ASP A 38 -23.67 11.37 -14.00
N ASP A 39 -23.24 12.03 -15.08
CA ASP A 39 -23.82 13.27 -15.63
C ASP A 39 -24.12 14.35 -14.58
N CYS A 40 -23.20 14.51 -13.63
CA CYS A 40 -23.36 15.42 -12.51
C CYS A 40 -22.17 16.41 -12.39
N THR A 41 -22.36 17.41 -11.55
CA THR A 41 -21.31 18.38 -11.21
C THR A 41 -21.21 18.52 -9.69
N GLY A 42 -20.04 18.93 -9.20
CA GLY A 42 -19.83 19.17 -7.77
C GLY A 42 -18.66 18.38 -7.18
N ARG A 43 -18.65 18.25 -5.86
CA ARG A 43 -17.58 17.58 -5.10
C ARG A 43 -17.84 16.08 -5.08
N PHE A 44 -16.88 15.32 -5.63
CA PHE A 44 -16.90 13.86 -5.56
C PHE A 44 -16.37 13.32 -4.22
N TRP A 45 -15.35 13.96 -3.65
CA TRP A 45 -14.72 13.54 -2.38
C TRP A 45 -15.27 14.33 -1.19
N GLU A 46 -15.39 13.69 -0.02
CA GLU A 46 -15.90 14.29 1.22
C GLU A 46 -15.03 15.45 1.75
N GLY A 47 -13.74 15.48 1.45
CA GLY A 47 -12.83 16.53 1.91
C GLY A 47 -11.34 16.23 1.74
N ARG A 48 -10.54 16.67 2.71
CA ARG A 48 -9.09 16.41 2.72
C ARG A 48 -8.81 14.95 3.06
N PHE A 49 -7.78 14.38 2.44
CA PHE A 49 -7.29 13.06 2.81
C PHE A 49 -6.68 13.08 4.21
N LYS A 50 -6.69 11.92 4.88
CA LYS A 50 -6.02 11.74 6.16
C LYS A 50 -4.71 11.00 5.95
N ALA A 51 -3.61 11.57 6.44
CA ALA A 51 -2.31 10.89 6.51
C ALA A 51 -2.02 10.50 7.97
N LEU A 52 -1.71 9.22 8.19
CA LEU A 52 -1.20 8.72 9.47
C LEU A 52 0.26 8.31 9.28
N ARG A 53 1.16 8.86 10.10
CA ARG A 53 2.55 8.44 10.14
C ARG A 53 2.68 7.11 10.86
N ILE A 54 3.30 6.12 10.23
CA ILE A 54 3.58 4.83 10.84
C ILE A 54 4.93 4.93 11.55
N MET A 55 4.94 4.70 12.86
CA MET A 55 6.11 4.96 13.71
C MET A 55 6.95 3.73 13.98
N ASP A 56 6.34 2.55 13.96
CA ASP A 56 7.00 1.28 14.21
C ASP A 56 6.36 0.14 13.42
N GLU A 57 6.99 -1.01 13.51
CA GLU A 57 6.60 -2.22 12.81
C GLU A 57 5.20 -2.71 13.22
N THR A 58 4.85 -2.59 14.49
CA THR A 58 3.52 -2.98 14.97
C THR A 58 2.43 -2.10 14.37
N GLY A 59 2.66 -0.79 14.32
CA GLY A 59 1.77 0.13 13.63
C GLY A 59 1.64 -0.20 12.14
N LEU A 60 2.73 -0.64 11.51
CA LEU A 60 2.73 -1.08 10.12
C LEU A 60 1.92 -2.36 9.92
N LEU A 61 2.12 -3.36 10.77
CA LEU A 61 1.39 -4.64 10.73
C LEU A 61 -0.11 -4.41 10.95
N ALA A 62 -0.48 -3.61 11.96
CA ALA A 62 -1.87 -3.26 12.24
C ALA A 62 -2.51 -2.50 11.08
N CYS A 63 -1.77 -1.59 10.44
CA CYS A 63 -2.24 -0.85 9.26
C CYS A 63 -2.45 -1.78 8.05
N ALA A 64 -1.50 -2.67 7.76
CA ALA A 64 -1.61 -3.63 6.67
C ALA A 64 -2.83 -4.54 6.84
N MET A 65 -3.01 -5.13 8.04
CA MET A 65 -4.15 -5.97 8.37
C MET A 65 -5.48 -5.21 8.30
N TYR A 66 -5.50 -3.97 8.81
CA TYR A 66 -6.67 -3.11 8.70
C TYR A 66 -7.09 -2.88 7.24
N VAL A 67 -6.12 -2.64 6.34
CA VAL A 67 -6.41 -2.45 4.91
C VAL A 67 -6.94 -3.74 4.29
N ASP A 68 -6.25 -4.86 4.49
CA ASP A 68 -6.63 -6.15 3.90
C ASP A 68 -7.97 -6.67 4.44
N LEU A 69 -8.34 -6.32 5.67
CA LEU A 69 -9.63 -6.70 6.28
C LEU A 69 -10.75 -5.68 6.07
N ASN A 70 -10.49 -4.52 5.44
CA ASN A 70 -11.53 -3.52 5.21
C ASN A 70 -12.75 -4.05 4.43
N PRO A 71 -12.58 -4.83 3.35
CA PRO A 71 -13.73 -5.36 2.62
C PRO A 71 -14.54 -6.38 3.43
N ILE A 72 -13.88 -7.15 4.30
CA ILE A 72 -14.54 -8.10 5.20
C ILE A 72 -15.32 -7.34 6.26
N ARG A 73 -14.71 -6.29 6.83
CA ARG A 73 -15.36 -5.41 7.80
C ARG A 73 -16.54 -4.63 7.24
N ALA A 74 -16.50 -4.29 5.96
CA ALA A 74 -17.62 -3.70 5.24
C ALA A 74 -18.70 -4.73 4.85
N ALA A 75 -18.56 -5.99 5.26
CA ALA A 75 -19.43 -7.11 4.88
C ALA A 75 -19.56 -7.30 3.36
N MET A 76 -18.56 -6.86 2.59
CA MET A 76 -18.52 -7.04 1.13
C MET A 76 -17.98 -8.41 0.73
N PHE A 77 -17.13 -9.00 1.58
CA PHE A 77 -16.51 -10.30 1.35
C PHE A 77 -16.43 -11.09 2.65
N GLU A 78 -16.47 -12.41 2.56
CA GLU A 78 -16.38 -13.30 3.73
C GLU A 78 -14.92 -13.59 4.13
N SER A 79 -13.98 -13.42 3.21
CA SER A 79 -12.59 -13.82 3.41
C SER A 79 -11.60 -13.02 2.55
N PRO A 80 -10.32 -12.89 2.98
CA PRO A 80 -9.32 -12.11 2.25
C PRO A 80 -9.03 -12.60 0.83
N ASP A 81 -9.09 -13.91 0.58
CA ASP A 81 -8.85 -14.53 -0.73
C ASP A 81 -9.92 -14.22 -1.77
N LYS A 82 -11.12 -13.78 -1.34
CA LYS A 82 -12.21 -13.33 -2.21
C LYS A 82 -12.19 -11.83 -2.47
N ALA A 83 -11.50 -11.05 -1.64
CA ALA A 83 -11.50 -9.58 -1.68
C ALA A 83 -10.57 -9.02 -2.77
N SER A 84 -11.06 -9.01 -4.02
CA SER A 84 -10.31 -8.72 -5.27
C SER A 84 -9.57 -7.38 -5.37
N HIS A 85 -9.75 -6.48 -4.41
CA HIS A 85 -9.17 -5.14 -4.40
C HIS A 85 -8.22 -4.92 -3.22
N THR A 86 -7.56 -5.99 -2.76
CA THR A 86 -6.61 -5.95 -1.63
C THR A 86 -5.26 -6.56 -2.02
N SER A 87 -4.18 -6.11 -1.37
CA SER A 87 -2.86 -6.69 -1.57
C SER A 87 -2.79 -8.13 -1.05
N ALA A 88 -3.49 -8.46 0.04
CA ALA A 88 -3.60 -9.84 0.50
C ALA A 88 -4.18 -10.78 -0.56
N HIS A 89 -5.25 -10.37 -1.25
CA HIS A 89 -5.82 -11.16 -2.34
C HIS A 89 -4.75 -11.46 -3.41
N ASP A 90 -4.07 -10.44 -3.93
CA ASP A 90 -3.07 -10.65 -4.97
C ASP A 90 -1.93 -11.56 -4.50
N ARG A 91 -1.45 -11.41 -3.27
CA ARG A 91 -0.41 -12.31 -2.70
C ARG A 91 -0.89 -13.75 -2.54
N ILE A 92 -2.11 -13.97 -2.05
CA ILE A 92 -2.70 -15.32 -1.91
C ILE A 92 -2.79 -16.00 -3.28
N HIS A 93 -3.30 -15.27 -4.27
CA HIS A 93 -3.45 -15.81 -5.62
C HIS A 93 -2.10 -16.03 -6.32
N ALA A 94 -1.13 -15.15 -6.11
CA ALA A 94 0.23 -15.32 -6.63
C ALA A 94 0.94 -16.53 -6.02
N ALA A 95 0.77 -16.78 -4.71
CA ALA A 95 1.26 -17.99 -4.05
C ALA A 95 0.65 -19.27 -4.63
N ASN A 96 -0.57 -19.19 -5.17
CA ASN A 96 -1.24 -20.26 -5.91
C ASN A 96 -0.87 -20.29 -7.42
N GLY A 97 0.13 -19.51 -7.86
CA GLY A 97 0.62 -19.48 -9.23
C GLY A 97 -0.18 -18.60 -10.20
N LYS A 98 -1.11 -17.77 -9.72
CA LYS A 98 -1.88 -16.88 -10.59
C LYS A 98 -1.00 -15.81 -11.21
N GLN A 99 -1.10 -15.68 -12.53
CA GLN A 99 -0.38 -14.68 -13.31
C GLN A 99 -1.31 -13.75 -14.09
N ILE A 100 -0.93 -12.48 -14.20
CA ILE A 100 -1.61 -11.45 -14.98
C ILE A 100 -0.69 -10.92 -16.09
N ASN A 101 -1.27 -10.21 -17.06
CA ASN A 101 -0.49 -9.48 -18.05
C ASN A 101 0.19 -8.29 -17.37
N ALA A 102 1.49 -8.11 -17.62
CA ALA A 102 2.23 -6.98 -17.08
C ALA A 102 1.68 -5.66 -17.64
N ALA A 103 1.39 -4.71 -16.74
CA ALA A 103 1.05 -3.34 -17.10
C ALA A 103 2.29 -2.44 -17.21
N ALA A 104 3.47 -2.93 -16.79
CA ALA A 104 4.72 -2.21 -16.91
C ALA A 104 5.08 -2.00 -18.38
N PHE A 105 5.66 -0.83 -18.69
CA PHE A 105 6.22 -0.55 -20.00
C PHE A 105 7.71 -0.87 -19.99
N ASP A 106 8.17 -1.64 -20.97
CA ASP A 106 9.60 -1.71 -21.27
C ASP A 106 9.98 -0.37 -21.88
N LEU A 107 10.48 0.54 -21.05
CA LEU A 107 10.98 1.84 -21.50
C LEU A 107 12.28 1.63 -22.27
N MET A 108 12.18 1.32 -23.56
CA MET A 108 13.33 1.33 -24.45
C MET A 108 13.66 2.77 -24.85
N PRO A 109 14.89 3.25 -24.64
CA PRO A 109 15.32 4.52 -25.20
C PRO A 109 15.28 4.41 -26.73
N VAL A 110 14.53 5.30 -27.37
CA VAL A 110 14.48 5.44 -28.84
C VAL A 110 15.14 6.76 -29.19
N THR A 111 15.96 6.79 -30.24
CA THR A 111 16.57 8.03 -30.70
C THR A 111 15.52 8.97 -31.33
N ASN A 112 15.78 10.27 -31.33
CA ASN A 112 14.87 11.24 -31.95
C ASN A 112 14.67 10.97 -33.46
N GLN A 113 15.70 10.46 -34.13
CA GLN A 113 15.65 10.15 -35.55
C GLN A 113 14.73 8.95 -35.81
N GLU A 114 14.93 7.85 -35.08
CA GLU A 114 14.04 6.67 -35.18
C GLU A 114 12.59 6.99 -34.82
N ALA A 115 12.38 7.84 -33.79
CA ALA A 115 11.04 8.29 -33.42
C ALA A 115 10.40 9.14 -34.53
N GLY A 116 11.17 10.06 -35.12
CA GLY A 116 10.73 10.91 -36.23
C GLY A 116 10.39 10.10 -37.49
N ASP A 117 11.23 9.13 -37.84
CA ASP A 117 11.05 8.27 -39.00
C ASP A 117 9.84 7.36 -38.84
N ARG A 118 9.61 6.81 -37.64
CA ARG A 118 8.39 6.05 -37.33
C ARG A 118 7.12 6.87 -37.53
N ILE A 119 7.11 8.12 -37.05
CA ILE A 119 5.94 9.00 -37.16
C ILE A 119 5.67 9.37 -38.62
N LYS A 120 6.71 9.66 -39.40
CA LYS A 120 6.57 10.04 -40.82
C LYS A 120 6.13 8.87 -41.70
N ASN A 121 6.67 7.67 -41.46
CA ASN A 121 6.54 6.54 -42.37
C ASN A 121 5.39 5.59 -42.02
N THR A 122 4.80 5.70 -40.82
CA THR A 122 3.70 4.82 -40.40
C THR A 122 2.35 5.51 -40.59
N PRO A 123 1.41 4.95 -41.38
CA PRO A 123 0.08 5.51 -41.53
C PRO A 123 -0.66 5.66 -40.19
N VAL A 124 -1.43 6.75 -40.05
CA VAL A 124 -2.12 7.10 -38.79
C VAL A 124 -3.06 5.99 -38.30
N ALA A 125 -3.74 5.29 -39.21
CA ALA A 125 -4.63 4.18 -38.86
C ALA A 125 -3.86 3.02 -38.21
N GLU A 126 -2.67 2.71 -38.73
CA GLU A 126 -1.80 1.66 -38.22
C GLU A 126 -1.20 2.06 -36.86
N LEU A 127 -0.78 3.33 -36.70
CA LEU A 127 -0.36 3.88 -35.40
C LEU A 127 -1.47 3.75 -34.35
N LYS A 128 -2.72 4.09 -34.68
CA LYS A 128 -3.87 3.94 -33.76
C LYS A 128 -4.10 2.48 -33.38
N LYS A 129 -3.98 1.54 -34.33
CA LYS A 129 -4.12 0.10 -34.09
C LYS A 129 -3.03 -0.41 -33.16
N GLN A 130 -1.77 -0.05 -33.40
CA GLN A 130 -0.63 -0.42 -32.56
C GLN A 130 -0.74 0.16 -31.15
N LEU A 131 -1.16 1.42 -31.00
CA LEU A 131 -1.39 2.03 -29.69
C LEU A 131 -2.52 1.33 -28.92
N LYS A 132 -3.62 0.95 -29.60
CA LYS A 132 -4.72 0.22 -28.97
C LYS A 132 -4.29 -1.19 -28.52
N ALA A 133 -3.44 -1.85 -29.30
CA ALA A 133 -2.86 -3.16 -28.94
C ALA A 133 -1.91 -3.03 -27.75
N LYS A 134 -0.95 -2.08 -27.79
CA LYS A 134 0.01 -1.82 -26.70
C LYS A 134 -0.66 -1.39 -25.40
N ARG A 135 -1.81 -0.71 -25.44
CA ARG A 135 -2.58 -0.36 -24.22
C ARG A 135 -3.08 -1.56 -23.43
N ARG A 136 -3.26 -2.74 -24.06
CA ARG A 136 -3.87 -3.91 -23.40
C ARG A 136 -2.85 -4.83 -22.73
N ASN A 137 -1.69 -5.01 -23.35
CA ASN A 137 -0.58 -5.78 -22.80
C ASN A 137 0.71 -5.22 -23.43
N PRO A 138 1.30 -4.16 -22.83
CA PRO A 138 2.39 -3.41 -23.46
C PRO A 138 3.61 -4.26 -23.80
N THR A 139 3.91 -5.28 -22.99
CA THR A 139 5.13 -6.10 -23.09
C THR A 139 4.87 -7.54 -23.50
N GLY A 140 3.61 -8.01 -23.43
CA GLY A 140 3.30 -9.43 -23.66
C GLY A 140 3.63 -10.34 -22.47
N ARG A 141 4.41 -9.85 -21.50
CA ARG A 141 4.91 -10.62 -20.36
C ARG A 141 3.77 -10.99 -19.41
N ARG A 142 3.77 -12.25 -18.95
CA ARG A 142 2.97 -12.67 -17.80
C ARG A 142 3.81 -12.59 -16.54
N ILE A 143 3.25 -11.99 -15.49
CA ILE A 143 3.88 -11.80 -14.19
C ILE A 143 2.95 -12.33 -13.09
N ALA A 144 3.50 -12.70 -11.94
CA ALA A 144 2.69 -13.00 -10.76
C ALA A 144 1.79 -11.80 -10.44
N CYS A 145 0.57 -12.05 -9.97
CA CYS A 145 -0.40 -10.98 -9.74
C CYS A 145 -0.03 -10.01 -8.62
N ASP A 146 0.90 -10.39 -7.75
CA ASP A 146 1.48 -9.55 -6.70
C ASP A 146 2.84 -8.94 -7.09
N ALA A 147 3.37 -9.18 -8.30
CA ALA A 147 4.75 -8.83 -8.65
C ALA A 147 5.03 -7.31 -8.65
N TRP A 148 3.99 -6.48 -8.69
CA TRP A 148 4.09 -5.02 -8.59
C TRP A 148 4.11 -4.53 -7.13
N LEU A 149 3.78 -5.39 -6.17
CA LEU A 149 3.84 -5.09 -4.75
C LEU A 149 5.28 -5.24 -4.23
N SER A 150 5.67 -4.40 -3.27
CA SER A 150 6.87 -4.64 -2.48
C SER A 150 6.75 -6.00 -1.76
N PRO A 151 7.84 -6.78 -1.63
CA PRO A 151 7.82 -8.01 -0.83
C PRO A 151 7.28 -7.76 0.58
N LEU A 152 6.57 -8.74 1.16
CA LEU A 152 6.04 -8.56 2.51
C LEU A 152 7.17 -8.70 3.55
N THR A 153 7.88 -9.83 3.47
CA THR A 153 8.97 -10.18 4.35
C THR A 153 10.19 -9.28 4.11
N LEU A 154 10.60 -8.56 5.14
CA LEU A 154 11.86 -7.86 5.21
C LEU A 154 12.95 -8.85 5.61
N ASP A 155 13.98 -8.98 4.77
CA ASP A 155 15.12 -9.83 5.07
C ASP A 155 15.96 -9.25 6.21
N LYS A 156 16.08 -10.01 7.30
CA LYS A 156 16.84 -9.63 8.51
C LYS A 156 18.35 -9.58 8.28
N GLN A 157 18.85 -10.24 7.24
CA GLN A 157 20.27 -10.19 6.89
C GLN A 157 20.67 -8.84 6.30
N ILE A 158 19.69 -8.09 5.77
CA ILE A 158 19.92 -6.81 5.12
C ILE A 158 19.74 -5.70 6.14
N LEU A 159 20.85 -5.32 6.76
CA LEU A 159 20.91 -4.27 7.79
C LEU A 159 20.85 -2.85 7.20
N SER A 160 20.94 -2.69 5.88
CA SER A 160 20.86 -1.39 5.24
C SER A 160 19.43 -0.86 5.16
N LEU A 161 19.29 0.45 5.38
CA LEU A 161 18.05 1.19 5.10
C LEU A 161 17.90 1.56 3.62
N ASP A 162 18.86 1.21 2.78
CA ASP A 162 18.84 1.53 1.36
C ASP A 162 17.74 0.75 0.61
N PRO A 163 17.14 1.34 -0.44
CA PRO A 163 16.26 0.62 -1.33
C PRO A 163 17.03 -0.46 -2.09
N GLN A 164 16.49 -1.67 -2.13
CA GLN A 164 16.98 -2.73 -3.01
C GLN A 164 16.32 -2.54 -4.37
N VAL A 165 17.02 -2.00 -5.37
CA VAL A 165 16.40 -1.65 -6.66
C VAL A 165 15.94 -2.91 -7.38
N HIS A 166 14.70 -2.90 -7.86
CA HIS A 166 14.15 -4.00 -8.64
C HIS A 166 14.55 -3.88 -10.12
N SER A 167 15.03 -4.98 -10.71
CA SER A 167 15.55 -5.00 -12.08
C SER A 167 14.47 -4.99 -13.16
N ASP A 168 13.31 -5.57 -12.89
CA ASP A 168 12.33 -5.85 -13.94
C ASP A 168 11.32 -4.71 -14.14
N GLY A 169 11.50 -3.59 -13.45
CA GLY A 169 10.68 -2.38 -13.60
C GLY A 169 9.23 -2.51 -13.12
N LEU A 170 8.89 -3.58 -12.40
CA LEU A 170 7.55 -3.80 -11.85
C LEU A 170 7.26 -2.99 -10.58
N ARG A 171 8.31 -2.62 -9.84
CA ARG A 171 8.26 -1.88 -8.58
C ARG A 171 9.56 -1.11 -8.37
N ALA A 172 9.57 -0.16 -7.43
CA ALA A 172 10.77 0.63 -7.14
C ALA A 172 11.81 -0.12 -6.30
N SER A 173 11.36 -1.03 -5.42
CA SER A 173 12.27 -1.77 -4.55
C SER A 173 11.78 -3.19 -4.22
N ASP A 174 12.75 -4.10 -4.09
CA ASP A 174 12.66 -5.47 -3.58
C ASP A 174 12.83 -5.56 -2.07
N ARG A 175 13.02 -4.42 -1.40
CA ARG A 175 13.05 -4.38 0.05
C ARG A 175 11.65 -4.66 0.59
N GLY A 176 11.53 -5.65 1.45
CA GLY A 176 10.30 -5.91 2.17
C GLY A 176 9.99 -4.89 3.26
N PHE A 177 8.83 -4.99 3.91
CA PHE A 177 8.38 -3.96 4.85
C PHE A 177 7.98 -4.49 6.23
N LEU A 178 7.84 -5.80 6.45
CA LEU A 178 7.56 -6.40 7.76
C LEU A 178 8.56 -7.51 8.09
N GLN A 179 9.02 -7.62 9.33
CA GLN A 179 9.87 -8.70 9.83
C GLN A 179 9.07 -9.97 10.18
N ILE A 180 8.06 -10.26 9.37
CA ILE A 180 7.20 -11.45 9.44
C ILE A 180 7.27 -12.17 8.10
N ILE A 181 7.33 -13.50 8.12
CA ILE A 181 7.23 -14.29 6.90
C ILE A 181 5.78 -14.30 6.38
N TRP A 182 5.61 -14.49 5.08
CA TRP A 182 4.30 -14.48 4.44
C TRP A 182 3.32 -15.49 5.06
N GLU A 183 3.80 -16.68 5.40
CA GLU A 183 3.00 -17.77 5.97
C GLU A 183 2.40 -17.38 7.32
N ASP A 184 3.16 -16.67 8.14
CA ASP A 184 2.72 -16.21 9.46
C ASP A 184 1.79 -15.00 9.33
N TYR A 185 2.05 -14.09 8.38
CA TYR A 185 1.13 -12.99 8.06
C TYR A 185 -0.23 -13.53 7.62
N LEU A 186 -0.24 -14.50 6.70
CA LEU A 186 -1.46 -15.09 6.17
C LEU A 186 -2.25 -15.86 7.25
N GLN A 187 -1.57 -16.60 8.12
CA GLN A 187 -2.21 -17.26 9.27
C GLN A 187 -2.85 -16.26 10.22
N LEU A 188 -2.13 -15.18 10.55
CA LEU A 188 -2.65 -14.13 11.41
C LEU A 188 -3.81 -13.36 10.77
N LEU A 189 -3.73 -13.05 9.48
CA LEU A 189 -4.80 -12.40 8.72
C LEU A 189 -6.06 -13.27 8.68
N THR A 190 -5.89 -14.56 8.34
CA THR A 190 -7.00 -15.53 8.25
C THR A 190 -7.64 -15.75 9.62
N TRP A 191 -6.84 -15.88 10.68
CA TRP A 191 -7.35 -15.98 12.04
C TRP A 191 -8.13 -14.72 12.43
N THR A 192 -7.57 -13.53 12.18
CA THR A 192 -8.17 -12.23 12.54
C THR A 192 -9.49 -12.00 11.79
N ALA A 193 -9.56 -12.38 10.51
CA ALA A 193 -10.78 -12.31 9.70
C ALA A 193 -11.91 -13.16 10.33
N LYS A 194 -11.58 -14.37 10.80
CA LYS A 194 -12.56 -15.28 11.43
C LYS A 194 -13.09 -14.80 12.78
N GLN A 195 -12.37 -13.91 13.47
CA GLN A 195 -12.79 -13.46 14.81
C GLN A 195 -13.96 -12.46 14.80
N GLY A 196 -14.33 -11.90 13.64
CA GLY A 196 -15.48 -10.99 13.47
C GLY A 196 -15.57 -9.82 14.46
N ILE A 197 -16.65 -9.04 14.37
CA ILE A 197 -16.96 -7.98 15.36
C ILE A 197 -17.86 -8.54 16.48
N ASP A 198 -18.83 -9.40 16.13
CA ASP A 198 -19.89 -9.88 17.04
C ASP A 198 -19.77 -11.36 17.44
N GLY A 199 -18.59 -11.98 17.26
CA GLY A 199 -18.35 -13.39 17.57
C GLY A 199 -17.69 -13.64 18.93
N VAL A 200 -17.78 -14.90 19.39
CA VAL A 200 -16.99 -15.38 20.54
C VAL A 200 -15.51 -15.27 20.19
N VAL A 201 -14.77 -14.52 21.01
CA VAL A 201 -13.34 -14.32 20.83
C VAL A 201 -12.62 -15.61 21.15
N ALA A 202 -12.04 -16.25 20.14
CA ALA A 202 -11.11 -17.34 20.38
C ALA A 202 -9.77 -16.75 20.84
N ASN A 203 -9.02 -17.52 21.63
CA ASN A 203 -7.65 -17.16 21.96
C ASN A 203 -6.77 -17.19 20.70
N VAL A 204 -5.81 -16.27 20.63
CA VAL A 204 -4.80 -16.30 19.57
C VAL A 204 -4.00 -17.60 19.69
N PRO A 205 -3.81 -18.37 18.60
CA PRO A 205 -2.99 -19.57 18.61
C PRO A 205 -1.59 -19.29 19.19
N PRO A 206 -1.00 -20.20 19.98
CA PRO A 206 0.27 -19.96 20.68
C PRO A 206 1.39 -19.44 19.78
N LYS A 207 1.53 -19.99 18.57
CA LYS A 207 2.51 -19.53 17.57
C LYS A 207 2.33 -18.05 17.22
N LEU A 208 1.09 -17.64 16.95
CA LEU A 208 0.75 -16.26 16.59
C LEU A 208 0.85 -15.33 17.80
N ALA A 209 0.55 -15.82 19.01
CA ALA A 209 0.72 -15.06 20.23
C ALA A 209 2.21 -14.74 20.48
N THR A 210 3.11 -15.72 20.31
CA THR A 210 4.56 -15.51 20.40
C THR A 210 5.06 -14.51 19.35
N LEU A 211 4.56 -14.60 18.12
CA LEU A 211 4.86 -13.64 17.06
C LEU A 211 4.43 -12.21 17.46
N LEU A 212 3.19 -12.04 17.92
CA LEU A 212 2.67 -10.73 18.35
C LEU A 212 3.46 -10.18 19.55
N ALA A 213 3.80 -11.03 20.52
CA ALA A 213 4.63 -10.67 21.65
C ALA A 213 6.04 -10.22 21.22
N SER A 214 6.63 -10.87 20.21
CA SER A 214 7.93 -10.46 19.64
C SER A 214 7.90 -9.07 18.99
N LEU A 215 6.71 -8.59 18.61
CA LEU A 215 6.45 -7.25 18.09
C LEU A 215 5.96 -6.28 19.19
N GLY A 216 5.91 -6.71 20.45
CA GLY A 216 5.46 -5.90 21.59
C GLY A 216 3.94 -5.71 21.68
N VAL A 217 3.16 -6.52 20.97
CA VAL A 217 1.69 -6.48 21.01
C VAL A 217 1.16 -7.43 22.07
N ASP A 218 0.18 -6.96 22.85
CA ASP A 218 -0.62 -7.87 23.67
C ASP A 218 -1.55 -8.68 22.77
N SER A 219 -1.35 -10.00 22.72
CA SER A 219 -2.14 -10.89 21.87
C SER A 219 -3.64 -10.85 22.18
N ALA A 220 -4.03 -10.57 23.44
CA ALA A 220 -5.44 -10.40 23.80
C ALA A 220 -6.06 -9.15 23.17
N MET A 221 -5.24 -8.13 22.90
CA MET A 221 -5.67 -6.84 22.37
C MET A 221 -5.53 -6.74 20.85
N TRP A 222 -4.87 -7.70 20.20
CA TRP A 222 -4.64 -7.70 18.76
C TRP A 222 -5.93 -7.61 17.95
N ARG A 223 -6.91 -8.47 18.23
CA ARG A 223 -8.23 -8.44 17.57
C ARG A 223 -8.85 -7.05 17.70
N ASP A 224 -8.87 -6.52 18.91
CA ASP A 224 -9.50 -5.24 19.20
C ASP A 224 -8.78 -4.08 18.48
N MET A 225 -7.45 -4.11 18.43
CA MET A 225 -6.64 -3.12 17.69
C MET A 225 -7.01 -3.08 16.21
N VAL A 226 -7.11 -4.24 15.55
CA VAL A 226 -7.36 -4.30 14.10
C VAL A 226 -8.81 -3.97 13.77
N TRP A 227 -9.77 -4.59 14.46
CA TRP A 227 -11.19 -4.38 14.20
C TRP A 227 -11.67 -2.98 14.60
N HIS A 228 -11.17 -2.46 15.73
CA HIS A 228 -11.46 -1.11 16.21
C HIS A 228 -10.33 -0.12 15.93
N PHE A 229 -9.58 -0.30 14.84
CA PHE A 229 -8.46 0.59 14.47
C PHE A 229 -8.80 2.09 14.53
N LYS A 230 -10.00 2.49 14.06
CA LYS A 230 -10.44 3.89 14.11
C LYS A 230 -10.68 4.41 15.53
N LYS A 231 -11.04 3.55 16.50
CA LYS A 231 -11.16 3.90 17.92
C LYS A 231 -9.81 4.38 18.47
N TYR A 232 -8.73 3.71 18.08
CA TYR A 232 -7.37 3.97 18.57
C TYR A 232 -6.65 5.06 17.77
N PHE A 233 -6.66 4.93 16.44
CA PHE A 233 -5.83 5.76 15.56
C PHE A 233 -6.64 6.71 14.68
N GLY A 234 -7.98 6.62 14.69
CA GLY A 234 -8.87 7.42 13.85
C GLY A 234 -8.83 8.93 14.13
N ARG A 235 -8.41 9.35 15.33
CA ARG A 235 -8.18 10.77 15.67
C ARG A 235 -6.70 11.14 15.83
N SER A 236 -5.80 10.17 15.66
CA SER A 236 -4.35 10.38 15.72
C SER A 236 -3.80 10.83 14.36
N THR A 237 -2.63 11.45 14.39
CA THR A 237 -1.79 11.75 13.22
C THR A 237 -0.69 10.71 13.00
N CYS A 238 -0.50 9.79 13.95
CA CYS A 238 0.47 8.71 13.88
C CYS A 238 -0.06 7.42 14.51
N ILE A 239 0.57 6.31 14.17
CA ILE A 239 0.28 4.97 14.69
C ILE A 239 1.59 4.31 15.10
N GLY A 240 1.57 3.69 16.27
CA GLY A 240 2.66 2.90 16.82
C GLY A 240 2.50 2.74 18.33
N SER A 241 3.51 2.13 18.93
CA SER A 241 3.64 1.99 20.38
C SER A 241 3.61 3.35 21.07
N PRO A 242 3.17 3.41 22.35
CA PRO A 242 3.14 4.65 23.10
C PRO A 242 4.48 5.37 23.15
N ALA A 243 5.58 4.61 23.25
CA ALA A 243 6.95 5.14 23.25
C ALA A 243 7.31 5.79 21.90
N ALA A 244 7.03 5.11 20.79
CA ALA A 244 7.30 5.64 19.45
C ALA A 244 6.44 6.88 19.15
N MET A 245 5.18 6.89 19.58
CA MET A 245 4.31 8.05 19.49
C MET A 245 4.81 9.22 20.36
N ASP A 246 5.31 8.95 21.58
CA ASP A 246 5.91 9.97 22.45
C ASP A 246 7.17 10.59 21.82
N GLU A 247 8.01 9.77 21.19
CA GLU A 247 9.20 10.24 20.49
C GLU A 247 8.85 11.12 19.28
N ASP A 248 7.84 10.72 18.48
CA ASP A 248 7.35 11.53 17.35
C ASP A 248 6.78 12.88 17.81
N ALA A 249 6.06 12.89 18.94
CA ALA A 249 5.51 14.10 19.51
C ALA A 249 6.64 15.08 19.83
N LYS A 250 7.67 14.62 20.54
CA LYS A 250 8.85 15.42 20.89
C LYS A 250 9.55 15.95 19.63
N LYS A 251 9.81 15.09 18.65
CA LYS A 251 10.43 15.47 17.36
C LYS A 251 9.60 16.51 16.60
N SER A 252 8.29 16.44 16.71
CA SER A 252 7.34 17.35 16.04
C SER A 252 7.01 18.61 16.86
N GLY A 253 7.70 18.86 17.98
CA GLY A 253 7.45 20.02 18.85
C GLY A 253 6.11 19.95 19.61
N LYS A 254 5.53 18.76 19.76
CA LYS A 254 4.26 18.50 20.46
C LYS A 254 4.52 17.83 21.79
N ARG A 255 3.60 18.00 22.75
CA ARG A 255 3.65 17.30 24.04
C ARG A 255 3.16 15.85 23.95
N TRP A 256 2.19 15.58 23.09
CA TRP A 256 1.56 14.27 22.89
C TRP A 256 0.75 14.24 21.59
N HIS A 257 0.38 13.05 21.11
CA HIS A 257 -0.55 12.86 19.99
C HIS A 257 -1.95 12.44 20.47
N ARG A 258 -3.00 12.97 19.82
CA ARG A 258 -4.38 12.51 20.08
C ARG A 258 -4.51 11.00 19.88
N GLY A 259 -5.12 10.30 20.84
CA GLY A 259 -5.30 8.84 20.80
C GLY A 259 -4.18 8.03 21.46
N GLN A 260 -3.05 8.65 21.81
CA GLN A 260 -1.91 7.96 22.41
C GLN A 260 -2.24 7.23 23.73
N ARG A 261 -3.08 7.82 24.60
CA ARG A 261 -3.55 7.15 25.83
C ARG A 261 -4.37 5.89 25.53
N ALA A 262 -5.20 5.93 24.49
CA ALA A 262 -6.00 4.77 24.09
C ALA A 262 -5.12 3.65 23.53
N ALA A 263 -4.05 4.00 22.81
CA ALA A 263 -3.09 3.04 22.29
C ALA A 263 -2.31 2.30 23.39
N ARG A 264 -2.09 2.89 24.59
CA ARG A 264 -1.35 2.23 25.69
C ARG A 264 -1.88 0.86 26.07
N GLY A 265 -3.20 0.67 26.02
CA GLY A 265 -3.81 -0.61 26.37
C GLY A 265 -3.61 -1.70 25.33
N LEU A 266 -3.00 -1.41 24.16
CA LEU A 266 -2.81 -2.38 23.07
C LEU A 266 -1.46 -3.09 23.10
N TYR A 267 -0.50 -2.51 23.81
CA TYR A 267 0.90 -2.94 23.80
C TYR A 267 1.25 -3.55 25.16
N LEU A 268 2.15 -4.53 25.14
CA LEU A 268 2.75 -5.02 26.37
C LEU A 268 3.49 -3.87 27.06
N ALA A 269 3.45 -3.83 28.40
CA ALA A 269 4.25 -2.87 29.14
C ALA A 269 5.73 -3.12 28.83
N ALA A 270 6.41 -2.08 28.33
CA ALA A 270 7.86 -2.08 28.14
C ALA A 270 8.56 -1.93 29.50
#